data_AF-A0AAV6WDP0-F1
#
_entry.id   AF-A0AAV6WDP0-F1
#
_cell.length_a   1.000
_cell.length_b   1.000
_cell.length_c   1.000
_cell.angle_alpha   90.00
_cell.angle_beta   90.00
_cell.angle_gamma   90.00
#
_symmetry.space_group_name_H-M   'P 1'
#
loop_
_entity.id
_entity.type
_entity.pdbx_description
1 polymer ?
#
loop_
_entity_poly.entity_id
_entity_poly.type
_entity_poly.pdbx_seq_one_letter_code
_entity_poly.pdbx_strand_id
1 'polypeptide(L)'
;MKAMASTSGLLLLLAVVAGGTSVLTAAAAAAESPKPTPWPHQFHSILFVNYSGSLSLIDLWYDWTNGRNFNIVQDQLGKLLYDLEWNNGTSFFYTLDSTKECRSAQLDVGILRPNWLDGAVYLGQENVDGFLCNVWQKVDFIWYYEDVITNRPVHWVFYTGRSIHVMTFEVGAVLEDAKWQAPLYCFKKKDTQADYKLDVGYLEPQLQSILRASTQL
;
A
#
# COMPACT_ATOMS: atom_id res chain seq x y z
N MET A 1 -103.45 3.58 -2.42
CA MET A 1 -101.98 3.44 -2.62
C MET A 1 -101.38 3.06 -1.27
N LYS A 2 -101.18 1.77 -1.00
CA LYS A 2 -99.86 1.08 -0.76
C LYS A 2 -98.96 1.85 0.24
N ALA A 3 -98.83 1.40 1.49
CA ALA A 3 -97.88 0.38 1.99
C ALA A 3 -96.46 0.97 2.15
N MET A 4 -95.59 0.69 3.11
CA MET A 4 -95.48 -0.12 4.33
C MET A 4 -94.14 0.30 4.98
N ALA A 5 -93.99 0.15 6.31
CA ALA A 5 -92.76 0.49 7.03
C ALA A 5 -91.54 -0.33 6.58
N SER A 6 -90.33 0.24 6.69
CA SER A 6 -89.10 -0.54 6.88
C SER A 6 -87.96 0.31 7.46
N THR A 7 -87.58 -0.03 8.69
CA THR A 7 -86.35 0.38 9.36
C THR A 7 -85.19 -0.46 8.82
N SER A 8 -84.17 0.18 8.25
CA SER A 8 -82.87 -0.47 8.00
C SER A 8 -81.77 0.35 8.65
N GLY A 9 -81.29 -0.16 9.79
CA GLY A 9 -80.06 0.31 10.42
C GLY A 9 -78.87 0.02 9.52
N LEU A 10 -78.06 1.02 9.25
CA LEU A 10 -76.81 0.87 8.50
C LEU A 10 -75.73 0.41 9.49
N LEU A 11 -75.42 -0.89 9.49
CA LEU A 11 -74.27 -1.43 10.21
C LEU A 11 -72.97 -0.88 9.60
N LEU A 12 -72.15 -0.24 10.43
CA LEU A 12 -70.74 -0.01 10.15
C LEU A 12 -69.99 -1.36 10.16
N LEU A 13 -69.40 -1.73 9.04
CA LEU A 13 -68.36 -2.76 8.96
C LEU A 13 -67.02 -2.08 8.66
N LEU A 14 -66.29 -1.71 9.71
CA LEU A 14 -64.85 -1.45 9.62
C LEU A 14 -64.15 -2.80 9.51
N ALA A 15 -63.75 -3.17 8.30
CA ALA A 15 -62.81 -4.26 8.08
C ALA A 15 -61.40 -3.79 8.47
N VAL A 16 -61.00 -4.03 9.72
CA VAL A 16 -59.60 -3.91 10.15
C VAL A 16 -58.85 -5.11 9.57
N VAL A 17 -58.20 -4.93 8.44
CA VAL A 17 -57.23 -5.89 7.92
C VAL A 17 -55.97 -5.74 8.78
N ALA A 18 -55.86 -6.53 9.85
CA ALA A 18 -54.61 -6.72 10.55
C ALA A 18 -53.68 -7.58 9.68
N GLY A 19 -53.11 -6.97 8.65
CA GLY A 19 -52.03 -7.54 7.86
C GLY A 19 -50.77 -7.56 8.69
N GLY A 20 -50.56 -8.64 9.46
CA GLY A 20 -49.27 -8.91 10.10
C GLY A 20 -48.22 -9.16 9.02
N THR A 21 -47.50 -8.12 8.63
CA THR A 21 -46.30 -8.26 7.81
C THR A 21 -45.24 -8.93 8.66
N SER A 22 -45.12 -10.26 8.52
CA SER A 22 -44.01 -11.02 9.08
C SER A 22 -42.74 -10.54 8.37
N VAL A 23 -42.00 -9.63 9.00
CA VAL A 23 -40.70 -9.18 8.53
C VAL A 23 -39.74 -10.36 8.69
N LEU A 24 -39.50 -11.08 7.59
CA LEU A 24 -38.41 -12.03 7.50
C LEU A 24 -37.12 -11.23 7.46
N THR A 25 -36.53 -10.97 8.64
CA THR A 25 -35.13 -10.55 8.73
C THR A 25 -34.26 -11.72 8.33
N ALA A 26 -33.95 -11.83 7.04
CA ALA A 26 -32.85 -12.64 6.56
C ALA A 26 -31.57 -12.04 7.15
N ALA A 27 -31.06 -12.65 8.22
CA ALA A 27 -29.70 -12.39 8.68
C ALA A 27 -28.76 -12.86 7.56
N ALA A 28 -28.35 -11.94 6.69
CA ALA A 28 -27.22 -12.17 5.81
C ALA A 28 -26.05 -12.54 6.73
N ALA A 29 -25.56 -13.77 6.63
CA ALA A 29 -24.28 -14.12 7.24
C ALA A 29 -23.27 -13.09 6.73
N ALA A 30 -22.75 -12.24 7.61
CA ALA A 30 -21.72 -11.28 7.23
C ALA A 30 -20.58 -12.09 6.64
N ALA A 31 -20.33 -11.94 5.34
CA ALA A 31 -19.20 -12.57 4.70
C ALA A 31 -17.93 -12.15 5.44
N GLU A 32 -17.05 -13.12 5.74
CA GLU A 32 -15.76 -12.81 6.36
C GLU A 32 -15.03 -11.80 5.46
N SER A 33 -14.48 -10.75 6.07
CA SER A 33 -13.75 -9.73 5.30
C SER A 33 -12.57 -10.37 4.57
N PRO A 34 -12.24 -9.90 3.36
CA PRO A 34 -11.12 -10.43 2.60
C PRO A 34 -9.80 -10.21 3.37
N LYS A 35 -8.89 -11.17 3.22
CA LYS A 35 -7.54 -11.10 3.80
C LYS A 35 -6.58 -10.57 2.72
N PRO A 36 -5.64 -9.68 3.08
CA PRO A 36 -4.66 -9.17 2.12
C PRO A 36 -3.77 -10.31 1.64
N THR A 37 -3.40 -10.29 0.37
CA THR A 37 -2.52 -11.30 -0.20
C THR A 37 -1.07 -11.02 0.21
N PRO A 38 -0.35 -11.99 0.78
CA PRO A 38 1.08 -11.81 1.06
C PRO A 38 1.84 -11.51 -0.23
N TRP A 39 2.82 -10.63 -0.16
CA TRP A 39 3.71 -10.39 -1.29
C TRP A 39 4.43 -11.68 -1.70
N PRO A 40 4.62 -11.92 -3.01
CA PRO A 40 5.41 -13.04 -3.46
C PRO A 40 6.86 -12.85 -3.01
N HIS A 41 7.58 -13.95 -2.79
CA HIS A 41 8.97 -13.90 -2.30
C HIS A 41 9.92 -13.16 -3.26
N GLN A 42 9.60 -13.13 -4.54
CA GLN A 42 10.37 -12.45 -5.57
C GLN A 42 9.42 -11.78 -6.55
N PHE A 43 9.69 -10.53 -6.90
CA PHE A 43 9.00 -9.84 -7.98
C PHE A 43 9.81 -8.64 -8.48
N HIS A 44 9.43 -8.18 -9.67
CA HIS A 44 9.85 -6.91 -10.24
C HIS A 44 8.64 -6.01 -10.45
N SER A 45 8.81 -4.71 -10.23
CA SER A 45 7.74 -3.73 -10.44
C SER A 45 8.29 -2.37 -10.85
N ILE A 46 7.63 -1.75 -11.83
CA ILE A 46 7.78 -0.33 -12.11
C ILE A 46 6.68 0.41 -11.36
N LEU A 47 7.07 1.38 -10.54
CA LEU A 47 6.18 2.19 -9.73
C LEU A 47 6.26 3.65 -10.16
N PHE A 48 5.10 4.30 -10.20
CA PHE A 48 5.01 5.75 -10.36
C PHE A 48 4.68 6.39 -9.01
N VAL A 49 5.51 7.34 -8.59
CA VAL A 49 5.35 8.01 -7.31
C VAL A 49 4.97 9.46 -7.53
N ASN A 50 3.98 9.92 -6.76
CA ASN A 50 3.60 11.32 -6.67
C ASN A 50 3.65 11.76 -5.21
N TYR A 51 4.42 12.81 -4.95
CA TYR A 51 4.45 13.49 -3.67
C TYR A 51 4.20 14.98 -3.85
N SER A 52 2.93 15.39 -3.71
CA SER A 52 2.50 16.79 -3.86
C SER A 52 2.96 17.42 -5.19
N GLY A 53 2.95 16.64 -6.28
CA GLY A 53 3.40 17.06 -7.61
C GLY A 53 4.89 16.81 -7.90
N SER A 54 5.68 16.39 -6.90
CA SER A 54 7.03 15.86 -7.15
C SER A 54 6.92 14.41 -7.61
N LEU A 55 7.25 14.17 -8.88
CA LEU A 55 7.04 12.88 -9.52
C LEU A 55 8.35 12.10 -9.69
N SER A 56 8.28 10.79 -9.51
CA SER A 56 9.40 9.88 -9.76
C SER A 56 8.93 8.51 -10.24
N LEU A 57 9.85 7.78 -10.85
CA LEU A 57 9.70 6.35 -11.13
C LEU A 57 10.62 5.55 -10.22
N ILE A 58 10.14 4.38 -9.78
CA ILE A 58 10.95 3.40 -9.07
C ILE A 58 10.94 2.11 -9.89
N ASP A 59 12.13 1.64 -10.26
CA ASP A 59 12.36 0.28 -10.74
C ASP A 59 12.74 -0.58 -9.53
N LEU A 60 11.76 -1.35 -9.05
CA LEU A 60 11.81 -2.11 -7.81
C LEU A 60 12.08 -3.58 -8.08
N TRP A 61 13.17 -4.09 -7.50
CA TRP A 61 13.44 -5.53 -7.40
C TRP A 61 13.33 -5.97 -5.95
N TYR A 62 12.40 -6.89 -5.70
CA TYR A 62 12.19 -7.47 -4.37
C TYR A 62 12.61 -8.94 -4.38
N ASP A 63 13.47 -9.33 -3.44
CA ASP A 63 13.97 -10.70 -3.32
C ASP A 63 14.09 -11.09 -1.84
N TRP A 64 12.95 -11.46 -1.24
CA TRP A 64 12.86 -11.93 0.14
C TRP A 64 13.67 -13.20 0.37
N THR A 65 13.71 -14.10 -0.63
CA THR A 65 14.46 -15.36 -0.56
C THR A 65 15.93 -15.12 -0.21
N ASN A 66 16.53 -14.07 -0.79
CA ASN A 66 17.91 -13.67 -0.52
C ASN A 66 18.02 -12.45 0.41
N GLY A 67 16.90 -12.01 1.01
CA GLY A 67 16.88 -10.94 1.99
C GLY A 67 17.33 -9.57 1.47
N ARG A 68 16.93 -9.20 0.25
CA ARG A 68 17.38 -7.98 -0.43
C ARG A 68 16.25 -7.28 -1.19
N ASN A 69 16.29 -5.95 -1.20
CA ASN A 69 15.33 -5.09 -1.89
C ASN A 69 16.09 -3.95 -2.57
N PHE A 70 15.73 -3.63 -3.81
CA PHE A 70 16.45 -2.65 -4.60
C PHE A 70 15.48 -1.68 -5.28
N ASN A 71 15.45 -0.45 -4.77
CA ASN A 71 14.74 0.66 -5.41
C ASN A 71 15.71 1.46 -6.28
N ILE A 72 15.52 1.46 -7.59
CA ILE A 72 16.25 2.34 -8.50
C ILE A 72 15.33 3.51 -8.85
N VAL A 73 15.61 4.66 -8.26
CA VAL A 73 14.70 5.81 -8.22
C VAL A 73 15.17 6.88 -9.21
N GLN A 74 14.28 7.28 -10.10
CA GLN A 74 14.49 8.40 -11.03
C GLN A 74 13.44 9.49 -10.78
N ASP A 75 13.85 10.58 -10.15
CA ASP A 75 13.03 11.79 -10.05
C ASP A 75 12.96 12.52 -11.40
N GLN A 76 11.88 13.27 -11.64
CA GLN A 76 11.75 14.07 -12.87
C GLN A 76 12.93 15.00 -13.15
N LEU A 77 13.52 15.61 -12.11
CA LEU A 77 14.61 16.59 -12.21
C LEU A 77 15.83 16.21 -11.34
N GLY A 78 15.96 14.93 -10.99
CA GLY A 78 17.00 14.44 -10.08
C GLY A 78 17.99 13.47 -10.72
N LYS A 79 18.97 13.05 -9.92
CA LYS A 79 19.92 11.99 -10.28
C LYS A 79 19.26 10.63 -10.15
N LEU A 80 19.74 9.66 -10.93
CA LEU A 80 19.38 8.26 -10.73
C LEU A 80 19.97 7.77 -9.41
N LEU A 81 19.10 7.49 -8.46
CA LEU A 81 19.45 7.05 -7.12
C LEU A 81 19.24 5.54 -6.98
N TYR A 82 20.26 4.87 -6.46
CA TYR A 82 20.23 3.45 -6.16
C TYR A 82 20.08 3.29 -4.65
N ASP A 83 18.97 2.70 -4.22
CA ASP A 83 18.65 2.38 -2.84
C ASP A 83 18.60 0.86 -2.68
N LEU A 84 19.71 0.31 -2.18
CA LEU A 84 19.94 -1.11 -1.99
C LEU A 84 19.81 -1.46 -0.50
N GLU A 85 18.78 -2.23 -0.17
CA GLU A 85 18.38 -2.56 1.18
C GLU A 85 18.54 -4.06 1.47
N TRP A 86 18.94 -4.37 2.69
CA TRP A 86 19.12 -5.73 3.18
C TRP A 86 18.18 -6.02 4.34
N ASN A 87 17.77 -7.28 4.48
CA ASN A 87 16.87 -7.74 5.54
C ASN A 87 17.46 -7.61 6.95
N ASN A 88 18.77 -7.44 7.07
CA ASN A 88 19.45 -7.16 8.33
C ASN A 88 19.40 -5.69 8.73
N GLY A 89 18.68 -4.84 7.98
CA GLY A 89 18.55 -3.41 8.25
C GLY A 89 19.55 -2.52 7.56
N THR A 90 20.61 -3.05 6.95
CA THR A 90 21.59 -2.22 6.24
C THR A 90 21.00 -1.72 4.92
N SER A 91 21.11 -0.42 4.67
CA SER A 91 20.76 0.19 3.37
C SER A 91 21.92 1.03 2.83
N PHE A 92 22.11 1.00 1.51
CA PHE A 92 23.05 1.83 0.78
C PHE A 92 22.32 2.71 -0.21
N PHE A 93 22.67 3.99 -0.23
CA PHE A 93 22.11 4.98 -1.14
C PHE A 93 23.24 5.60 -1.93
N TYR A 94 23.24 5.37 -3.23
CA TYR A 94 24.36 5.78 -4.08
C TYR A 94 23.96 6.20 -5.48
N THR A 95 24.85 6.92 -6.16
CA THR A 95 24.75 7.25 -7.59
C THR A 95 25.87 6.53 -8.34
N LEU A 96 25.61 6.02 -9.54
CA LEU A 96 26.64 5.37 -10.40
C LEU A 96 27.30 6.33 -11.39
N ASP A 97 26.86 7.59 -11.44
CA ASP A 97 27.42 8.62 -12.30
C ASP A 97 28.82 9.07 -11.83
N SER A 98 29.36 10.11 -12.47
CA SER A 98 30.68 10.65 -12.13
C SER A 98 30.78 11.22 -10.71
N THR A 99 29.65 11.53 -10.05
CA THR A 99 29.63 12.07 -8.69
C THR A 99 29.97 11.01 -7.64
N LYS A 100 29.66 9.73 -7.91
CA LYS A 100 29.96 8.58 -7.03
C LYS A 100 29.58 8.85 -5.57
N GLU A 101 28.38 9.40 -5.38
CA GLU A 101 27.86 9.68 -4.06
C GLU A 101 27.48 8.36 -3.39
N CYS A 102 27.79 8.22 -2.10
CA CYS A 102 27.29 7.12 -1.30
C CYS A 102 27.10 7.53 0.16
N ARG A 103 26.03 7.01 0.75
CA ARG A 103 25.82 6.94 2.19
C ARG A 103 25.17 5.60 2.54
N SER A 104 25.29 5.20 3.79
CA SER A 104 24.64 4.02 4.34
C SER A 104 23.78 4.39 5.55
N ALA A 105 22.78 3.57 5.83
CA ALA A 105 21.96 3.64 7.03
C ALA A 105 21.75 2.25 7.61
N GLN A 106 21.44 2.20 8.90
CA GLN A 106 20.98 1.00 9.58
C GLN A 106 19.55 1.25 10.07
N LEU A 107 18.62 0.43 9.61
CA LEU A 107 17.20 0.47 9.93
C LEU A 107 16.85 -0.73 10.81
N ASP A 108 15.93 -0.57 11.75
CA ASP A 108 15.64 -1.62 12.74
C ASP A 108 14.91 -2.84 12.14
N VAL A 109 14.10 -2.64 11.10
CA VAL A 109 13.20 -3.67 10.54
C VAL A 109 13.76 -4.33 9.27
N GLY A 110 14.60 -3.60 8.53
CA GLY A 110 15.08 -4.02 7.21
C GLY A 110 14.00 -3.92 6.13
N ILE A 111 13.96 -4.90 5.23
CA ILE A 111 13.00 -4.95 4.12
C ILE A 111 11.66 -5.54 4.58
N LEU A 112 10.56 -5.11 3.96
CA LEU A 112 9.23 -5.60 4.29
C LEU A 112 9.13 -7.12 4.09
N ARG A 113 8.54 -7.81 5.07
CA ARG A 113 8.25 -9.24 4.99
C ARG A 113 7.08 -9.48 4.03
N PRO A 114 6.96 -10.66 3.40
CA PRO A 114 5.82 -11.01 2.56
C PRO A 114 4.45 -10.71 3.19
N ASN A 115 4.31 -10.94 4.49
CA ASN A 115 3.07 -10.79 5.24
C ASN A 115 2.97 -9.45 6.01
N TRP A 116 3.64 -8.39 5.56
CA TRP A 116 3.69 -7.10 6.27
C TRP A 116 2.30 -6.47 6.53
N LEU A 117 1.27 -6.85 5.77
CA LEU A 117 -0.13 -6.45 5.95
C LEU A 117 -0.89 -7.26 7.01
N ASP A 118 -0.29 -8.26 7.65
CA ASP A 118 -0.95 -9.03 8.71
C ASP A 118 -1.44 -8.12 9.83
N GLY A 119 -2.72 -8.24 10.20
CA GLY A 119 -3.35 -7.36 11.20
C GLY A 119 -3.71 -5.96 10.71
N ALA A 120 -3.66 -5.69 9.40
CA ALA A 120 -4.22 -4.49 8.81
C ALA A 120 -5.76 -4.47 8.92
N VAL A 121 -6.33 -3.28 9.01
CA VAL A 121 -7.77 -3.05 9.11
C VAL A 121 -8.35 -2.94 7.71
N TYR A 122 -9.33 -3.78 7.37
CA TYR A 122 -10.05 -3.68 6.11
C TYR A 122 -11.03 -2.51 6.12
N LEU A 123 -10.99 -1.67 5.08
CA LEU A 123 -11.77 -0.43 4.98
C LEU A 123 -12.92 -0.52 3.96
N GLY A 124 -12.95 -1.56 3.12
CA GLY A 124 -13.95 -1.73 2.07
C GLY A 124 -13.32 -1.76 0.68
N GLN A 125 -14.10 -1.34 -0.33
CA GLN A 125 -13.67 -1.34 -1.72
C GLN A 125 -13.74 0.06 -2.34
N GLU A 126 -12.76 0.38 -3.18
CA GLU A 126 -12.66 1.65 -3.90
C GLU A 126 -12.17 1.44 -5.34
N ASN A 127 -12.57 2.32 -6.26
CA ASN A 127 -12.04 2.29 -7.63
C ASN A 127 -10.79 3.18 -7.72
N VAL A 128 -9.65 2.59 -8.09
CA VAL A 128 -8.36 3.26 -8.23
C VAL A 128 -7.65 2.77 -9.50
N ASP A 129 -7.12 3.69 -10.31
CA ASP A 129 -6.37 3.40 -11.54
C ASP A 129 -7.07 2.44 -12.53
N GLY A 130 -8.40 2.43 -12.52
CA GLY A 130 -9.22 1.55 -13.37
C GLY A 130 -9.52 0.17 -12.78
N PHE A 131 -9.10 -0.10 -11.53
CA PHE A 131 -9.35 -1.34 -10.81
C PHE A 131 -10.32 -1.12 -9.65
N LEU A 132 -11.22 -2.07 -9.41
CA LEU A 132 -11.93 -2.16 -8.14
C LEU A 132 -10.99 -2.84 -7.14
N CYS A 133 -10.66 -2.14 -6.05
CA CYS A 133 -9.65 -2.60 -5.11
C CYS A 133 -10.27 -2.85 -3.73
N ASN A 134 -9.83 -3.91 -3.06
CA ASN A 134 -9.93 -4.02 -1.60
C ASN A 134 -8.91 -3.06 -0.96
N VAL A 135 -9.32 -2.39 0.13
CA VAL A 135 -8.50 -1.38 0.81
C VAL A 135 -8.20 -1.83 2.23
N TRP A 136 -6.93 -1.80 2.62
CA TRP A 136 -6.50 -2.00 4.00
C TRP A 136 -5.68 -0.83 4.51
N GLN A 137 -5.79 -0.56 5.80
CA GLN A 137 -4.96 0.39 6.52
C GLN A 137 -4.09 -0.35 7.53
N LYS A 138 -2.80 -0.05 7.54
CA LYS A 138 -1.84 -0.62 8.50
C LYS A 138 -1.27 0.50 9.36
N VAL A 139 -1.48 0.37 10.67
CA VAL A 139 -0.95 1.23 11.75
C VAL A 139 -1.11 2.74 11.54
N ASP A 140 -2.24 3.17 10.93
CA ASP A 140 -2.51 4.57 10.55
C ASP A 140 -1.44 5.23 9.68
N PHE A 141 -0.59 4.41 9.06
CA PHE A 141 0.61 4.86 8.37
C PHE A 141 0.50 4.68 6.85
N ILE A 142 -0.06 3.56 6.40
CA ILE A 142 -0.18 3.22 4.99
C ILE A 142 -1.57 2.66 4.68
N TRP A 143 -2.12 3.10 3.55
CA TRP A 143 -3.32 2.58 2.91
C TRP A 143 -2.88 1.80 1.68
N TYR A 144 -3.35 0.57 1.55
CA TYR A 144 -2.94 -0.36 0.52
C TYR A 144 -4.14 -0.87 -0.26
N TYR A 145 -4.03 -0.80 -1.58
CA TYR A 145 -5.09 -1.11 -2.54
C TYR A 145 -4.67 -2.33 -3.36
N GLU A 146 -5.47 -3.38 -3.28
CA GLU A 146 -5.28 -4.64 -4.00
C GLU A 146 -6.48 -4.91 -4.91
N ASP A 147 -6.23 -5.21 -6.17
CA ASP A 147 -7.30 -5.55 -7.12
C ASP A 147 -8.11 -6.76 -6.63
N VAL A 148 -9.44 -6.62 -6.59
CA VAL A 148 -10.35 -7.67 -6.09
C VAL A 148 -10.35 -8.93 -6.95
N ILE A 149 -9.91 -8.84 -8.22
CA ILE A 149 -9.95 -9.95 -9.17
C ILE A 149 -8.63 -10.72 -9.14
N THR A 150 -7.51 -10.01 -9.31
CA THR A 150 -6.19 -10.64 -9.47
C THR A 150 -5.37 -10.68 -8.19
N ASN A 151 -5.83 -10.01 -7.14
CA ASN A 151 -5.11 -9.81 -5.88
C ASN A 151 -3.74 -9.12 -6.06
N ARG A 152 -3.53 -8.42 -7.17
CA ARG A 152 -2.27 -7.69 -7.40
C ARG A 152 -2.27 -6.37 -6.62
N PRO A 153 -1.10 -5.91 -6.15
CA PRO A 153 -0.94 -4.54 -5.69
C PRO A 153 -1.31 -3.56 -6.82
N VAL A 154 -2.13 -2.56 -6.52
CA VAL A 154 -2.51 -1.50 -7.47
C VAL A 154 -1.95 -0.16 -7.03
N HIS A 155 -2.09 0.16 -5.76
CA HIS A 155 -1.77 1.48 -5.24
C HIS A 155 -1.49 1.41 -3.74
N TRP A 156 -0.67 2.32 -3.24
CA TRP A 156 -0.62 2.60 -1.81
C TRP A 156 -0.28 4.04 -1.52
N VAL A 157 -0.81 4.53 -0.38
CA VAL A 157 -0.67 5.91 0.07
C VAL A 157 -0.13 5.92 1.48
N PHE A 158 0.91 6.71 1.71
CA PHE A 158 1.42 6.97 3.05
C PHE A 158 0.67 8.12 3.72
N TYR A 159 0.64 8.15 5.06
CA TYR A 159 0.03 9.22 5.84
C TYR A 159 0.58 10.63 5.51
N THR A 160 1.78 10.69 4.92
CA THR A 160 2.40 11.93 4.42
C THR A 160 1.78 12.46 3.13
N GLY A 161 0.87 11.72 2.49
CA GLY A 161 0.28 12.04 1.19
C GLY A 161 1.12 11.57 -0.01
N ARG A 162 2.21 10.81 0.22
CA ARG A 162 2.93 10.15 -0.88
C ARG A 162 2.10 9.01 -1.43
N SER A 163 1.85 9.08 -2.74
CA SER A 163 1.07 8.13 -3.51
C SER A 163 1.99 7.30 -4.40
N ILE A 164 1.87 5.97 -4.37
CA ILE A 164 2.64 5.06 -5.21
C ILE A 164 1.67 4.20 -6.03
N HIS A 165 1.73 4.34 -7.34
CA HIS A 165 0.93 3.63 -8.32
C HIS A 165 1.74 2.50 -8.95
N VAL A 166 1.17 1.29 -9.01
CA VAL A 166 1.86 0.08 -9.48
C VAL A 166 1.62 -0.11 -10.98
N MET A 167 2.61 0.25 -11.79
CA MET A 167 2.49 0.19 -13.25
C MET A 167 2.66 -1.25 -13.78
N THR A 168 3.65 -1.99 -13.26
CA THR A 168 3.89 -3.40 -13.59
C THR A 168 4.03 -4.22 -12.32
N PHE A 169 3.76 -5.52 -12.38
CA PHE A 169 3.96 -6.43 -11.25
C PHE A 169 4.27 -7.84 -11.77
N GLU A 170 5.56 -8.17 -11.84
CA GLU A 170 6.07 -9.40 -12.44
C GLU A 170 6.50 -10.39 -11.36
N VAL A 171 5.59 -11.28 -11.00
CA VAL A 171 5.81 -12.30 -9.97
C VAL A 171 6.90 -13.29 -10.39
N GLY A 172 7.87 -13.53 -9.51
CA GLY A 172 8.98 -14.46 -9.74
C GLY A 172 10.14 -13.90 -10.57
N ALA A 173 10.06 -12.63 -10.99
CA ALA A 173 11.19 -11.97 -11.64
C ALA A 173 12.37 -11.82 -10.68
N VAL A 174 13.58 -12.01 -11.21
CA VAL A 174 14.83 -11.98 -10.45
C VAL A 174 15.88 -11.13 -11.15
N LEU A 175 16.69 -10.43 -10.36
CA LEU A 175 17.82 -9.64 -10.84
C LEU A 175 19.13 -10.42 -10.63
N GLU A 176 20.03 -10.37 -11.60
CA GLU A 176 21.33 -11.06 -11.53
C GLU A 176 22.14 -10.63 -10.30
N ASP A 177 22.77 -11.60 -9.62
CA ASP A 177 23.46 -11.39 -8.33
C ASP A 177 24.51 -10.27 -8.35
N ALA A 178 25.16 -10.06 -9.50
CA ALA A 178 26.16 -9.02 -9.68
C ALA A 178 25.60 -7.59 -9.49
N LYS A 179 24.29 -7.38 -9.73
CA LYS A 179 23.67 -6.05 -9.61
C LYS A 179 23.35 -5.67 -8.17
N TRP A 180 23.29 -6.64 -7.26
CA TRP A 180 23.01 -6.42 -5.84
C TRP A 180 24.22 -5.96 -5.03
N GLN A 181 25.33 -5.63 -5.69
CA GLN A 181 26.55 -5.21 -5.01
C GLN A 181 26.62 -3.69 -4.92
N ALA A 182 26.70 -3.18 -3.68
CA ALA A 182 27.02 -1.78 -3.45
C ALA A 182 28.42 -1.46 -4.01
N PRO A 183 28.63 -0.27 -4.61
CA PRO A 183 29.93 0.11 -5.16
C PRO A 183 31.04 0.21 -4.10
N LEU A 184 32.28 -0.05 -4.49
CA LEU A 184 33.44 -0.04 -3.59
C LEU A 184 33.64 1.28 -2.82
N TYR A 185 33.24 2.42 -3.40
CA TYR A 185 33.37 3.72 -2.72
C TYR A 185 32.40 3.89 -1.54
N CYS A 186 31.36 3.06 -1.42
CA CYS A 186 30.49 3.02 -0.24
C CYS A 186 31.17 2.52 1.03
N PHE A 187 32.29 1.80 0.89
CA PHE A 187 33.02 1.19 2.01
C PHE A 187 34.30 1.96 2.38
N LYS A 188 34.61 3.04 1.66
CA LYS A 188 35.74 3.90 1.99
C LYS A 188 35.38 4.72 3.23
N LYS A 189 36.20 4.64 4.27
CA LYS A 189 36.08 5.55 5.43
C LYS A 189 36.22 6.99 4.92
N LYS A 190 35.20 7.82 5.16
CA LYS A 190 35.40 9.27 5.11
C LYS A 190 36.19 9.62 6.37
N ASP A 191 37.40 10.15 6.23
CA ASP A 191 38.29 10.51 7.35
C ASP A 191 37.75 11.61 8.27
N THR A 192 36.53 12.09 8.06
CA THR A 192 35.82 12.99 8.95
C THR A 192 34.72 12.24 9.70
N GLN A 193 35.06 11.90 10.94
CA GLN A 193 34.11 11.64 12.02
C GLN A 193 33.35 12.94 12.31
N ALA A 194 32.45 13.32 11.40
CA ALA A 194 31.38 14.25 11.71
C ALA A 194 30.23 13.37 12.20
N ASP A 195 29.99 13.46 13.51
CA ASP A 195 28.77 13.01 14.15
C ASP A 195 27.62 13.81 13.50
N TYR A 196 27.14 13.34 12.35
CA TYR A 196 26.01 13.94 11.66
C TYR A 196 24.78 13.63 12.51
N LYS A 197 24.46 14.53 13.45
CA LYS A 197 23.07 14.83 13.74
C LYS A 197 22.41 15.06 12.39
N LEU A 198 21.44 14.19 12.08
CA LEU A 198 20.56 14.29 10.91
C LEU A 198 20.25 15.76 10.65
N ASP A 199 20.89 16.36 9.63
CA ASP A 199 20.45 17.64 9.12
C ASP A 199 19.53 17.31 7.94
N VAL A 200 18.27 17.20 8.34
CA VAL A 200 17.07 16.75 7.64
C VAL A 200 16.66 17.78 6.57
N GLY A 201 17.63 18.29 5.82
CA GLY A 201 17.49 19.59 5.17
C GLY A 201 17.24 19.53 3.67
N TYR A 202 17.72 18.47 2.98
CA TYR A 202 17.82 18.57 1.52
C TYR A 202 17.63 17.28 0.71
N LEU A 203 17.51 16.11 1.35
CA LEU A 203 17.28 14.82 0.68
C LEU A 203 16.12 14.03 1.30
N GLU A 204 15.34 14.69 2.15
CA GLU A 204 14.66 14.00 3.22
C GLU A 204 13.25 13.46 2.91
N PRO A 205 12.37 14.12 2.14
CA PRO A 205 10.99 13.67 2.08
C PRO A 205 10.81 12.35 1.33
N GLN A 206 11.70 12.05 0.38
CA GLN A 206 11.59 10.88 -0.49
C GLN A 206 12.08 9.60 0.13
N LEU A 207 13.20 9.70 0.80
CA LEU A 207 13.79 8.59 1.50
C LEU A 207 13.17 8.37 2.85
N GLN A 208 12.83 9.43 3.60
CA GLN A 208 12.21 9.20 4.90
C GLN A 208 10.84 8.56 4.80
N SER A 209 10.05 8.72 3.74
CA SER A 209 8.77 7.97 3.71
C SER A 209 9.01 6.47 3.54
N ILE A 210 9.97 6.08 2.70
CA ILE A 210 10.32 4.68 2.41
C ILE A 210 11.05 4.07 3.62
N LEU A 211 12.02 4.79 4.19
CA LEU A 211 12.77 4.40 5.39
C LEU A 211 11.96 4.48 6.69
N ARG A 212 10.93 5.35 6.77
CA ARG A 212 10.00 5.36 7.92
C ARG A 212 8.93 4.29 7.81
N ALA A 213 8.56 3.89 6.59
CA ALA A 213 7.67 2.75 6.38
C ALA A 213 8.28 1.47 6.91
N SER A 214 9.57 1.26 6.69
CA SER A 214 10.27 0.13 7.27
C SER A 214 10.40 0.26 8.80
N THR A 215 10.68 1.43 9.37
CA THR A 215 10.89 1.55 10.83
C THR A 215 9.62 1.52 11.70
N GLN A 216 8.42 1.53 11.11
CA GLN A 216 7.13 1.50 11.85
C GLN A 216 6.29 0.24 11.59
N LEU A 217 6.82 -0.74 10.84
CA LEU A 217 6.14 -2.00 10.48
C LEU A 217 6.77 -3.25 11.13
#